data_AF-A0A1I9LQG0-F1
#
_entry.id   AF-A0A1I9LQG0-F1
#
_cell.length_a   1.000
_cell.length_b   1.000
_cell.length_c   1.000
_cell.angle_alpha   90.00
_cell.angle_beta   90.00
_cell.angle_gamma   90.00
#
_symmetry.space_group_name_H-M   'P 1'
#
loop_
_entity.id
_entity.type
_entity.pdbx_description
1 polymer ?
#
loop_
_entity_poly.entity_id
_entity_poly.type
_entity_poly.pdbx_seq_one_letter_code
_entity_poly.pdbx_strand_id
1 'polypeptide(L)'
;MDTIRVSKEVPGSSKSTAQSLTESTSRTETINGSHEFKISGYSLVKGMGIGKYVASDTFMVGGYSWAIYFYPDGKSPEDNSVYVSLFIALASEGADVRALFELTLVDQSGNERHKVHSHFGRTLESGPYTLKYRGSMWGYKRFFKRSLLESSDYLKDNGLLVRCCVGVVKSRTEGPRCYNIPVPVSGLGQQFGKLLESGKGADVTFEVDGETFPAHKLVLAARSAVFRAQLFGPLRSENTNCIIIEDVQAPIFKDFLFTSVQSGTFSWGAAPVLKYYSPGIRFNLSTFLLDCMIVSISRMQ
;
A
#
# COMPACT_ATOMS: atom_id res chain seq x y z
N MET A 1 -5.74 17.03 3.57
CA MET A 1 -5.90 16.79 5.02
C MET A 1 -6.82 15.59 5.13
N ASP A 2 -6.22 14.40 5.19
CA ASP A 2 -6.98 13.15 5.15
C ASP A 2 -7.35 12.73 6.58
N THR A 3 -8.63 12.83 6.89
CA THR A 3 -9.16 12.50 8.22
C THR A 3 -9.30 10.98 8.33
N ILE A 4 -8.40 10.34 9.07
CA ILE A 4 -8.51 8.93 9.45
C ILE A 4 -9.66 8.80 10.47
N ARG A 5 -10.74 8.12 10.10
CA ARG A 5 -11.79 7.72 11.05
C ARG A 5 -11.48 6.31 11.56
N VAL A 6 -11.17 6.21 12.85
CA VAL A 6 -11.09 4.92 13.55
C VAL A 6 -12.45 4.64 14.17
N SER A 7 -13.18 3.68 13.62
CA SER A 7 -14.45 3.20 14.19
C SER A 7 -14.14 2.22 15.32
N LYS A 8 -14.61 2.52 16.53
CA LYS A 8 -14.56 1.60 17.67
C LYS A 8 -15.91 0.90 17.76
N GLU A 9 -15.97 -0.41 17.51
CA GLU A 9 -17.19 -1.17 17.73
C GLU A 9 -17.41 -1.36 19.23
N VAL A 10 -18.61 -1.00 19.70
CA VAL A 10 -19.10 -1.26 21.06
C VAL A 10 -19.98 -2.52 20.99
N PRO A 11 -19.76 -3.55 21.81
CA PRO A 11 -20.55 -4.77 21.77
C PRO A 11 -21.91 -4.52 22.44
N GLY A 12 -22.99 -4.64 21.66
CA GLY A 12 -24.37 -4.57 22.18
C GLY A 12 -25.26 -3.55 21.48
N SER A 13 -25.42 -3.66 20.15
CA SER A 13 -26.54 -3.03 19.45
C SER A 13 -26.86 -3.86 18.22
N SER A 14 -28.03 -4.49 18.23
CA SER A 14 -28.65 -5.14 17.09
C SER A 14 -28.93 -4.10 16.01
N LYS A 15 -27.95 -3.86 15.12
CA LYS A 15 -28.17 -3.08 13.91
C LYS A 15 -28.38 -4.02 12.74
N SER A 16 -29.56 -3.90 12.16
CA SER A 16 -29.89 -4.25 10.78
C SER A 16 -28.63 -4.23 9.90
N THR A 17 -28.32 -5.39 9.30
CA THR A 17 -27.27 -5.57 8.31
C THR A 17 -27.66 -4.83 7.03
N ALA A 18 -27.59 -3.50 7.07
CA ALA A 18 -27.47 -2.71 5.86
C ALA A 18 -26.16 -3.14 5.21
N GLN A 19 -26.27 -3.87 4.11
CA GLN A 19 -25.10 -4.25 3.30
C GLN A 19 -24.28 -2.99 3.06
N SER A 20 -23.03 -2.98 3.53
CA SER A 20 -22.12 -1.87 3.27
C SER A 20 -21.82 -1.88 1.76
N LEU A 21 -22.53 -1.03 1.02
CA LEU A 21 -22.27 -0.83 -0.41
C LEU A 21 -20.81 -0.39 -0.56
N THR A 22 -20.04 -1.15 -1.33
CA THR A 22 -18.69 -0.74 -1.73
C THR A 22 -18.75 -0.26 -3.17
N GLU A 23 -18.07 0.86 -3.45
CA GLU A 23 -18.03 1.47 -4.78
C GLU A 23 -16.57 1.54 -5.25
N SER A 24 -16.38 1.38 -6.56
CA SER A 24 -15.12 1.68 -7.21
C SER A 24 -15.40 2.36 -8.55
N THR A 25 -14.47 3.19 -8.99
CA THR A 25 -14.58 3.94 -10.23
C THR A 25 -13.38 3.62 -11.11
N SER A 26 -13.63 3.12 -12.32
CA SER A 26 -12.58 3.01 -13.34
C SER A 26 -12.42 4.35 -14.04
N ARG A 27 -11.19 4.86 -14.07
CA ARG A 27 -10.84 6.09 -14.80
C ARG A 27 -9.88 5.75 -15.90
N THR A 28 -10.30 6.01 -17.12
CA THR A 28 -9.48 5.87 -18.32
C THR A 28 -9.09 7.25 -18.81
N GLU A 29 -7.79 7.46 -19.01
CA GLU A 29 -7.21 8.70 -19.52
C GLU A 29 -6.23 8.41 -20.65
N THR A 30 -5.95 9.42 -21.46
CA THR A 30 -4.96 9.33 -22.54
C THR A 30 -3.77 10.22 -22.19
N ILE A 31 -2.58 9.64 -22.19
CA ILE A 31 -1.32 10.37 -22.04
C ILE A 31 -0.77 10.64 -23.43
N ASN A 32 -0.75 11.91 -23.82
CA ASN A 32 -0.28 12.34 -25.13
C ASN A 32 1.20 12.73 -25.09
N GLY A 33 1.91 12.49 -26.18
CA GLY A 33 3.26 12.97 -26.41
C GLY A 33 3.56 13.01 -27.90
N SER A 34 4.53 13.85 -28.29
CA SER A 34 4.86 14.08 -29.69
C SER A 34 6.36 13.94 -29.92
N HIS A 35 6.73 13.53 -31.13
CA HIS A 35 8.11 13.39 -31.57
C HIS A 35 8.26 13.86 -33.01
N GLU A 36 9.36 14.56 -33.29
CA GLU A 36 9.73 15.00 -34.63
C GLU A 36 10.94 14.20 -35.11
N PHE A 37 10.82 13.63 -36.30
CA PHE A 37 11.84 12.84 -36.95
C PHE A 37 12.23 13.49 -38.27
N LYS A 38 13.43 14.07 -38.28
CA LYS A 38 14.04 14.66 -39.47
C LYS A 38 14.87 13.61 -40.21
N ILE A 39 14.51 13.36 -41.46
CA ILE A 39 15.24 12.46 -42.36
C ILE A 39 16.04 13.35 -43.31
N SER A 40 17.35 13.42 -43.11
CA SER A 40 18.24 14.16 -44.01
C SER A 40 18.84 13.21 -45.05
N GLY A 41 18.98 13.66 -46.30
CA GLY A 41 19.52 12.82 -47.36
C GLY A 41 18.50 11.88 -47.99
N TYR A 42 17.26 12.34 -48.23
CA TYR A 42 16.18 11.53 -48.83
C TYR A 42 16.64 10.81 -50.11
N SER A 43 17.42 11.48 -50.96
CA SER A 43 17.98 10.92 -52.19
C SER A 43 18.87 9.69 -51.99
N LEU A 44 19.46 9.52 -50.80
CA LEU A 44 20.32 8.38 -50.46
C LEU A 44 19.52 7.22 -49.89
N VAL A 45 18.38 7.51 -49.25
CA VAL A 45 17.50 6.48 -48.67
C VAL A 45 16.45 6.01 -49.66
N LYS A 46 16.09 6.80 -50.68
CA LYS A 46 15.25 6.32 -51.78
C LYS A 46 16.01 5.29 -52.62
N GLY A 47 15.33 4.23 -53.04
CA GLY A 47 15.97 3.11 -53.74
C GLY A 47 16.62 2.07 -52.81
N MET A 48 16.49 2.20 -51.49
CA MET A 48 16.95 1.17 -50.53
C MET A 48 16.21 -0.16 -50.68
N GLY A 49 15.06 -0.16 -51.37
CA GLY A 49 14.27 -1.34 -51.69
C GLY A 49 13.01 -1.46 -50.84
N ILE A 50 12.02 -2.16 -51.40
CA ILE A 50 10.71 -2.39 -50.78
C ILE A 50 10.88 -3.10 -49.43
N GLY A 51 10.16 -2.63 -48.41
CA GLY A 51 10.19 -3.19 -47.07
C GLY A 51 11.40 -2.78 -46.22
N LYS A 52 12.35 -2.02 -46.78
CA LYS A 52 13.44 -1.39 -46.03
C LYS A 52 12.98 -0.01 -45.54
N TYR A 53 13.44 0.38 -44.35
CA TYR A 53 13.01 1.60 -43.69
C TYR A 53 14.16 2.33 -43.00
N VAL A 54 13.93 3.62 -42.76
CA VAL A 54 14.70 4.46 -41.84
C VAL A 54 13.90 4.57 -40.55
N ALA A 55 14.55 4.36 -39.41
CA ALA A 55 13.94 4.48 -38.09
C ALA A 55 14.35 5.79 -37.41
N SER A 56 13.43 6.40 -36.68
CA SER A 56 13.77 7.42 -35.68
C SER A 56 14.49 6.78 -34.50
N ASP A 57 15.10 7.62 -33.66
CA ASP A 57 15.43 7.20 -32.31
C ASP A 57 14.14 6.90 -31.51
N THR A 58 14.29 6.19 -30.40
CA THR A 58 13.18 5.89 -29.51
C THR A 58 12.78 7.10 -28.69
N PHE A 59 11.48 7.27 -28.46
CA PHE A 59 10.94 8.33 -27.60
C PHE A 59 9.88 7.76 -26.65
N MET A 60 9.73 8.36 -25.47
CA MET A 60 8.82 7.86 -24.44
C MET A 60 7.49 8.60 -24.42
N VAL A 61 6.39 7.84 -24.44
CA VAL A 61 5.03 8.37 -24.20
C VAL A 61 4.25 7.35 -23.38
N GLY A 62 3.58 7.83 -22.32
CA GLY A 62 2.77 6.97 -21.47
C GLY A 62 3.57 5.89 -20.73
N GLY A 63 4.89 6.03 -20.58
CA GLY A 63 5.76 5.00 -19.98
C GLY A 63 6.17 3.88 -20.93
N TYR A 64 5.91 4.03 -22.23
CA TYR A 64 6.36 3.10 -23.27
C TYR A 64 7.28 3.82 -24.26
N SER A 65 8.22 3.08 -24.82
CA SER A 65 9.13 3.53 -25.86
C SER A 65 8.53 3.26 -27.22
N TRP A 66 8.65 4.23 -28.11
CA TRP A 66 8.09 4.23 -29.47
C TRP A 66 9.16 4.62 -30.48
N ALA A 67 9.00 4.22 -31.73
CA ALA A 67 9.86 4.65 -32.84
C ALA A 67 9.06 4.82 -34.14
N ILE A 68 9.42 5.81 -34.95
CA ILE A 68 8.80 6.08 -36.25
C ILE A 68 9.59 5.35 -37.34
N TYR A 69 8.91 4.58 -38.19
CA TYR A 69 9.52 3.90 -39.34
C TYR A 69 9.00 4.48 -40.66
N PHE A 70 9.91 5.01 -41.45
CA PHE A 70 9.65 5.56 -42.78
C PHE A 70 10.19 4.63 -43.87
N TYR A 71 9.32 4.20 -44.79
CA TYR A 71 9.65 3.31 -45.90
C TYR A 71 9.60 4.12 -47.20
N PRO A 72 10.74 4.56 -47.75
CA PRO A 72 10.77 5.42 -48.94
C PRO A 72 10.31 4.71 -50.22
N ASP A 73 10.48 3.39 -50.30
CA ASP A 73 10.04 2.57 -51.44
C ASP A 73 8.81 1.70 -51.10
N GLY A 74 8.11 2.04 -50.02
CA GLY A 74 6.92 1.33 -49.56
C GLY A 74 7.22 0.10 -48.69
N LYS A 75 6.24 -0.29 -47.86
CA LYS A 75 6.39 -1.42 -46.92
C LYS A 75 6.24 -2.80 -47.57
N SER A 76 5.44 -2.92 -48.62
CA SER A 76 5.09 -4.18 -49.28
C SER A 76 5.18 -4.04 -50.80
N PRO A 77 5.41 -5.16 -51.53
CA PRO A 77 5.59 -5.12 -52.99
C PRO A 77 4.29 -4.86 -53.75
N GLU A 78 3.15 -4.96 -53.08
CA GLU A 78 1.78 -4.78 -53.62
C GLU A 78 1.63 -3.49 -54.44
N ASP A 79 2.36 -2.44 -54.09
CA ASP A 79 2.26 -1.12 -54.70
C ASP A 79 3.46 -0.74 -55.58
N ASN A 80 4.37 -1.68 -55.90
CA ASN A 80 5.53 -1.48 -56.79
C ASN A 80 6.33 -0.19 -56.48
N SER A 81 6.56 0.12 -55.21
CA SER A 81 7.25 1.34 -54.73
C SER A 81 6.59 2.69 -55.08
N VAL A 82 5.31 2.70 -55.46
CA VAL A 82 4.60 3.93 -55.86
C VAL A 82 4.34 4.88 -54.67
N TYR A 83 4.23 4.33 -53.46
CA TYR A 83 3.93 5.09 -52.24
C TYR A 83 5.07 5.00 -51.24
N VAL A 84 5.26 6.09 -50.49
CA VAL A 84 5.98 6.04 -49.22
C VAL A 84 5.05 5.54 -48.13
N SER A 85 5.59 4.77 -47.20
CA SER A 85 4.83 4.30 -46.03
C SER A 85 5.39 4.87 -44.74
N LEU A 86 4.52 5.06 -43.76
CA LEU A 86 4.88 5.63 -42.47
C LEU A 86 4.17 4.88 -41.34
N PHE A 87 4.93 4.46 -40.34
CA PHE A 87 4.46 3.64 -39.23
C PHE A 87 5.01 4.14 -37.90
N ILE A 88 4.24 3.94 -36.84
CA ILE A 88 4.68 4.01 -35.45
C ILE A 88 4.83 2.58 -34.94
N ALA A 89 5.96 2.28 -34.28
CA ALA A 89 6.27 0.98 -33.73
C ALA A 89 6.45 1.05 -32.21
N LEU A 90 5.94 0.03 -31.52
CA LEU A 90 6.19 -0.16 -30.09
C LEU A 90 7.61 -0.73 -29.91
N ALA A 91 8.46 -0.03 -29.15
CA ALA A 91 9.83 -0.43 -28.86
C ALA A 91 9.98 -1.09 -27.47
N SER A 92 8.99 -0.95 -26.59
CA SER A 92 8.96 -1.64 -25.28
C SER A 92 8.60 -3.13 -25.40
N GLU A 93 9.15 -3.93 -24.48
CA GLU A 93 8.84 -5.37 -24.35
C GLU A 93 7.57 -5.62 -23.53
N GLY A 94 6.87 -6.71 -23.82
CA GLY A 94 6.00 -7.40 -22.85
C GLY A 94 4.67 -6.74 -22.44
N ALA A 95 4.07 -5.87 -23.26
CA ALA A 95 2.78 -5.27 -22.92
C ALA A 95 1.84 -5.04 -24.13
N ASP A 96 0.56 -5.34 -23.92
CA ASP A 96 -0.54 -4.90 -24.77
C ASP A 96 -0.82 -3.41 -24.51
N VAL A 97 -0.38 -2.56 -25.42
CA VAL A 97 -0.52 -1.10 -25.30
C VAL A 97 -1.65 -0.62 -26.20
N ARG A 98 -2.70 -0.04 -25.61
CA ARG A 98 -3.73 0.68 -26.36
C ARG A 98 -3.27 2.11 -26.63
N ALA A 99 -3.15 2.48 -27.88
CA ALA A 99 -2.70 3.81 -28.27
C ALA A 99 -3.48 4.38 -29.47
N LEU A 100 -3.66 5.70 -29.44
CA LEU A 100 -4.02 6.55 -30.57
C LEU A 100 -2.72 7.11 -31.17
N PHE A 101 -2.76 7.45 -32.45
CA PHE A 101 -1.63 8.14 -33.07
C PHE A 101 -2.09 9.06 -34.20
N GLU A 102 -1.22 10.02 -34.48
CA GLU A 102 -1.27 10.91 -35.61
C GLU A 102 0.09 10.90 -36.29
N LEU A 103 0.08 10.80 -37.60
CA LEU A 103 1.27 10.81 -38.43
C LEU A 103 1.16 11.95 -39.42
N THR A 104 2.18 12.79 -39.45
CA THR A 104 2.18 14.04 -40.19
C THR A 104 3.46 14.19 -40.99
N LEU A 105 3.34 14.40 -42.31
CA LEU A 105 4.42 14.98 -43.10
C LEU A 105 4.30 16.51 -43.01
N VAL A 106 5.34 17.13 -42.47
CA VAL A 106 5.36 18.57 -42.20
C VAL A 106 5.68 19.32 -43.49
N ASP A 107 4.87 20.33 -43.77
CA ASP A 107 5.11 21.31 -44.84
C ASP A 107 6.25 22.24 -44.41
N GLN A 108 7.30 22.29 -45.22
CA GLN A 108 8.50 23.07 -44.93
C GLN A 108 8.51 24.43 -45.66
N SER A 109 7.45 24.78 -46.38
CA SER A 109 7.32 26.10 -47.03
C SER A 109 6.88 27.23 -46.09
N GLY A 110 6.43 26.90 -44.88
CA GLY A 110 5.85 27.86 -43.93
C GLY A 110 4.36 28.14 -44.14
N ASN A 111 3.70 27.47 -45.10
CA ASN A 111 2.27 27.65 -45.37
C ASN A 111 1.37 26.74 -44.51
N GLU A 112 1.95 25.97 -43.58
CA GLU A 112 1.27 25.05 -42.65
C GLU A 112 0.37 23.99 -43.33
N ARG A 113 0.62 23.66 -44.60
CA ARG A 113 -0.19 22.69 -45.37
C ARG A 113 0.24 21.25 -45.14
N HIS A 114 0.22 20.81 -43.89
CA HIS A 114 0.71 19.48 -43.52
C HIS A 114 -0.15 18.34 -44.08
N LYS A 115 0.48 17.22 -44.48
CA LYS A 115 -0.27 15.98 -44.76
C LYS A 115 -0.43 15.21 -43.47
N VAL A 116 -1.63 15.25 -42.91
CA VAL A 116 -1.98 14.60 -41.63
C VAL A 116 -2.81 13.34 -41.88
N HIS A 117 -2.56 12.31 -41.07
CA HIS A 117 -3.49 11.22 -40.82
C HIS A 117 -3.62 11.01 -39.31
N SER A 118 -4.80 11.33 -38.76
CA SER A 118 -5.05 11.29 -37.32
C SER A 118 -6.11 10.25 -36.96
N HIS A 119 -5.91 9.59 -35.82
CA HIS A 119 -6.93 8.81 -35.12
C HIS A 119 -7.45 9.51 -33.87
N PHE A 120 -6.94 10.70 -33.56
CA PHE A 120 -7.54 11.52 -32.51
C PHE A 120 -8.89 12.07 -33.00
N GLY A 121 -9.89 12.05 -32.11
CA GLY A 121 -11.19 12.70 -32.34
C GLY A 121 -12.11 12.00 -33.36
N ARG A 122 -11.81 10.79 -33.82
CA ARG A 122 -12.78 10.02 -34.63
C ARG A 122 -13.92 9.51 -33.74
N THR A 123 -15.13 9.47 -34.30
CA THR A 123 -16.32 8.86 -33.69
C THR A 123 -16.03 7.44 -33.21
N LEU A 124 -16.87 6.91 -32.30
CA LEU A 124 -16.75 5.65 -31.55
C LEU A 124 -16.29 4.41 -32.36
N GLU A 125 -16.37 4.46 -33.69
CA GLU A 125 -16.00 3.38 -34.62
C GLU A 125 -14.48 3.22 -34.85
N SER A 126 -13.66 4.24 -34.63
CA SER A 126 -12.18 4.14 -34.76
C SER A 126 -11.51 4.30 -33.40
N GLY A 127 -11.60 3.25 -32.58
CA GLY A 127 -11.00 3.21 -31.24
C GLY A 127 -9.46 3.13 -31.26
N PRO A 128 -8.82 3.22 -30.08
CA PRO A 128 -7.38 3.04 -29.94
C PRO A 128 -6.95 1.65 -30.42
N TYR A 129 -5.77 1.55 -31.02
CA TYR A 129 -5.21 0.30 -31.49
C TYR A 129 -4.39 -0.38 -30.40
N THR A 130 -4.47 -1.70 -30.31
CA THR A 130 -3.67 -2.50 -29.38
C THR A 130 -2.39 -3.00 -30.06
N LEU A 131 -1.24 -2.56 -29.60
CA LEU A 131 0.08 -3.06 -29.98
C LEU A 131 0.56 -4.04 -28.91
N LYS A 132 0.80 -5.31 -29.29
CA LYS A 132 0.92 -6.43 -28.33
C LYS A 132 2.33 -6.77 -27.86
N TYR A 133 3.32 -6.51 -28.71
CA TYR A 133 4.70 -6.94 -28.50
C TYR A 133 5.67 -5.95 -29.14
N ARG A 134 6.95 -6.02 -28.75
CA ARG A 134 7.99 -5.18 -29.33
C ARG A 134 8.11 -5.40 -30.83
N GLY A 135 8.09 -4.31 -31.59
CA GLY A 135 8.11 -4.33 -33.05
C GLY A 135 6.72 -4.44 -33.68
N SER A 136 5.66 -4.65 -32.88
CA SER A 136 4.29 -4.40 -33.33
C SER A 136 4.20 -2.94 -33.78
N MET A 137 3.61 -2.72 -34.95
CA MET A 137 3.55 -1.40 -35.57
C MET A 137 2.19 -1.15 -36.19
N TRP A 138 1.82 0.12 -36.24
CA TRP A 138 0.64 0.58 -36.93
C TRP A 138 1.01 1.76 -37.83
N GLY A 139 0.42 1.84 -39.01
CA GLY A 139 0.68 2.94 -39.92
C GLY A 139 -0.06 2.79 -41.24
N TYR A 140 0.36 3.59 -42.21
CA TYR A 140 -0.25 3.63 -43.53
C TYR A 140 0.74 3.11 -44.57
N LYS A 141 0.40 1.98 -45.21
CA LYS A 141 1.15 1.45 -46.36
C LYS A 141 1.20 2.47 -47.51
N ARG A 142 0.08 3.15 -47.77
CA ARG A 142 -0.06 4.19 -48.81
C ARG A 142 -0.18 5.57 -48.17
N PHE A 143 0.84 5.99 -47.42
CA PHE A 143 0.78 7.25 -46.67
C PHE A 143 0.73 8.45 -47.63
N PHE A 144 1.65 8.48 -48.61
CA PHE A 144 1.68 9.51 -49.65
C PHE A 144 2.32 8.98 -50.93
N LYS A 145 1.90 9.47 -52.10
CA LYS A 145 2.47 9.04 -53.38
C LYS A 145 3.88 9.58 -53.53
N ARG A 146 4.85 8.74 -53.85
CA ARG A 146 6.27 9.13 -53.91
C ARG A 146 6.53 10.25 -54.91
N SER A 147 5.95 10.16 -56.10
CA SER A 147 6.09 11.18 -57.15
C SER A 147 5.54 12.56 -56.72
N LEU A 148 4.53 12.58 -55.84
CA LEU A 148 3.99 13.82 -55.29
C LEU A 148 4.82 14.32 -54.12
N LEU A 149 5.41 13.41 -53.31
CA LEU A 149 6.33 13.78 -52.24
C LEU A 149 7.54 14.54 -52.81
N GLU A 150 8.15 13.98 -53.85
CA GLU A 150 9.37 14.51 -54.47
C GLU A 150 9.18 15.88 -55.14
N SER A 151 7.95 16.23 -55.53
CA SER A 151 7.61 17.54 -56.11
C SER A 151 6.93 18.51 -55.13
N SER A 152 6.73 18.10 -53.88
CA SER A 152 6.02 18.88 -52.86
C SER A 152 6.93 19.72 -51.98
N ASP A 153 6.33 20.62 -51.20
CA ASP A 153 7.00 21.36 -50.13
C ASP A 153 7.30 20.53 -48.87
N TYR A 154 6.95 19.23 -48.85
CA TYR A 154 7.32 18.32 -47.77
C TYR A 154 8.78 17.90 -47.85
N LEU A 155 9.39 17.93 -49.04
CA LEU A 155 10.80 17.61 -49.27
C LEU A 155 11.55 18.90 -49.65
N LYS A 156 12.33 19.44 -48.70
CA LYS A 156 13.18 20.63 -48.91
C LYS A 156 14.62 20.32 -48.56
N ASP A 157 15.55 20.79 -49.36
CA ASP A 157 17.00 20.59 -49.17
C ASP A 157 17.37 19.12 -48.91
N ASN A 158 16.74 18.22 -49.66
CA ASN A 158 16.91 16.77 -49.52
C ASN A 158 16.52 16.21 -48.12
N GLY A 159 15.71 16.94 -47.37
CA GLY A 159 15.25 16.59 -46.03
C GLY A 159 13.73 16.48 -45.93
N LEU A 160 13.25 15.49 -45.19
CA LEU A 160 11.85 15.33 -44.78
C LEU A 160 11.73 15.57 -43.28
N LEU A 161 10.61 16.14 -42.86
CA LEU A 161 10.25 16.25 -41.44
C LEU A 161 8.93 15.51 -41.20
N VAL A 162 9.00 14.48 -40.37
CA VAL A 162 7.83 13.73 -39.90
C VAL A 162 7.54 14.11 -38.46
N ARG A 163 6.28 14.45 -38.16
CA ARG A 163 5.80 14.59 -36.79
C ARG A 163 4.87 13.43 -36.46
N CYS A 164 5.06 12.82 -35.30
CA CYS A 164 4.16 11.82 -34.75
C CYS A 164 3.64 12.28 -33.40
N CYS A 165 2.32 12.17 -33.19
CA CYS A 165 1.71 12.29 -31.88
C CYS A 165 1.19 10.90 -31.47
N VAL A 166 1.45 10.49 -30.23
CA VAL A 166 0.99 9.22 -29.66
C VAL A 166 0.15 9.55 -28.43
N GLY A 167 -1.00 8.88 -28.29
CA GLY A 167 -1.89 9.00 -27.15
C GLY A 167 -2.08 7.63 -26.50
N VAL A 168 -1.38 7.37 -25.39
CA VAL A 168 -1.44 6.07 -24.69
C VAL A 168 -2.62 6.05 -23.72
N VAL A 169 -3.50 5.07 -23.89
CA VAL A 169 -4.69 4.90 -23.05
C VAL A 169 -4.31 4.13 -21.78
N LYS A 170 -4.41 4.78 -20.62
CA LYS A 170 -4.22 4.15 -19.31
C LYS A 170 -5.54 4.06 -18.57
N SER A 171 -5.77 2.93 -17.91
CA SER A 171 -6.90 2.74 -17.00
C SER A 171 -6.38 2.51 -15.59
N ARG A 172 -7.00 3.16 -14.62
CA ARG A 172 -6.77 2.89 -13.19
C ARG A 172 -8.12 2.74 -12.49
N THR A 173 -8.19 1.81 -11.55
CA THR A 173 -9.37 1.64 -10.70
C THR A 173 -9.12 2.39 -9.39
N GLU A 174 -9.96 3.36 -9.11
CA GLU A 174 -9.98 4.09 -7.85
C GLU A 174 -11.06 3.45 -6.95
N GLY A 175 -10.69 3.08 -5.73
CA GLY A 175 -11.59 2.47 -4.75
C GLY A 175 -11.04 2.62 -3.33
N PRO A 176 -11.83 2.29 -2.30
CA PRO A 176 -11.38 2.37 -0.91
C PRO A 176 -10.12 1.52 -0.72
N ARG A 177 -8.99 2.15 -0.40
CA ARG A 177 -7.77 1.43 -0.05
C ARG A 177 -7.95 0.84 1.35
N CYS A 178 -8.34 -0.42 1.42
CA CYS A 178 -8.42 -1.15 2.68
C CYS A 178 -7.00 -1.49 3.15
N TYR A 179 -6.43 -0.67 4.01
CA TYR A 179 -5.18 -1.00 4.70
C TYR A 179 -5.50 -1.91 5.89
N ASN A 180 -5.26 -3.20 5.74
CA ASN A 180 -5.25 -4.12 6.88
C ASN A 180 -3.91 -4.00 7.58
N ILE A 181 -3.84 -3.15 8.60
CA ILE A 181 -2.68 -3.08 9.49
C ILE A 181 -2.90 -4.11 10.60
N PRO A 182 -2.17 -5.23 10.62
CA PRO A 182 -2.28 -6.19 11.71
C PRO A 182 -1.79 -5.52 13.00
N VAL A 183 -2.68 -5.39 13.97
CA VAL A 183 -2.33 -4.89 15.30
C VAL A 183 -1.61 -6.02 16.04
N PRO A 184 -0.34 -5.84 16.45
CA PRO A 184 0.36 -6.87 17.20
C PRO A 184 -0.32 -7.11 18.55
N VAL A 185 -0.41 -8.38 18.95
CA VAL A 185 -0.94 -8.76 20.27
C VAL A 185 -0.02 -8.16 21.34
N SER A 186 -0.61 -7.47 22.32
CA SER A 186 0.17 -6.82 23.39
C SER A 186 0.87 -7.84 24.28
N GLY A 187 2.20 -7.73 24.39
CA GLY A 187 3.04 -8.54 25.28
C GLY A 187 3.24 -7.96 26.68
N LEU A 188 2.49 -6.92 27.06
CA LEU A 188 2.73 -6.15 28.30
C LEU A 188 2.71 -7.00 29.58
N GLY A 189 1.79 -7.96 29.70
CA GLY A 189 1.71 -8.84 30.88
C GLY A 189 2.98 -9.66 31.09
N GLN A 190 3.51 -10.25 30.01
CA GLN A 190 4.76 -11.01 30.04
C GLN A 190 5.96 -10.12 30.37
N GLN A 191 5.97 -8.88 29.88
CA GLN A 191 7.04 -7.92 30.17
C GLN A 191 7.03 -7.47 31.63
N PHE A 192 5.86 -7.22 32.22
CA PHE A 192 5.75 -6.91 33.65
C PHE A 192 6.05 -8.14 34.52
N GLY A 193 5.70 -9.35 34.08
CA GLY A 193 6.08 -10.59 34.78
C GLY A 193 7.60 -10.74 34.89
N LYS A 194 8.32 -10.56 33.77
CA LYS A 194 9.79 -10.56 33.76
C LYS A 194 10.39 -9.46 34.63
N LEU A 195 9.75 -8.29 34.68
CA LEU A 195 10.20 -7.18 35.53
C LEU A 195 10.08 -7.57 37.01
N LEU A 196 8.96 -8.17 37.41
CA LEU A 196 8.72 -8.68 38.76
C LEU A 196 9.74 -9.77 39.14
N GLU A 197 9.98 -10.75 38.26
CA GLU A 197 10.97 -11.83 38.47
C GLU A 197 12.38 -11.29 38.65
N SER A 198 12.75 -10.25 37.89
CA SER A 198 14.08 -9.66 37.96
C SER A 198 14.32 -8.78 39.19
N GLY A 199 13.25 -8.33 39.87
CA GLY A 199 13.32 -7.35 40.96
C GLY A 199 13.85 -5.96 40.56
N LYS A 200 14.16 -5.72 39.28
CA LYS A 200 14.74 -4.44 38.82
C LYS A 200 13.75 -3.29 39.01
N GLY A 201 14.20 -2.23 39.69
CA GLY A 201 13.38 -1.05 39.96
C GLY A 201 12.23 -1.30 40.93
N ALA A 202 12.27 -2.37 41.71
CA ALA A 202 11.31 -2.59 42.78
C ALA A 202 11.38 -1.43 43.80
N ASP A 203 10.22 -0.92 44.17
CA ASP A 203 10.03 0.22 45.07
C ASP A 203 9.21 -0.15 46.32
N VAL A 204 8.83 -1.42 46.45
CA VAL A 204 8.24 -2.04 47.64
C VAL A 204 8.77 -3.45 47.84
N THR A 205 8.84 -3.90 49.08
CA THR A 205 9.15 -5.29 49.46
C THR A 205 8.07 -5.80 50.39
N PHE A 206 7.62 -7.03 50.17
CA PHE A 206 6.70 -7.72 51.08
C PHE A 206 7.47 -8.75 51.89
N GLU A 207 7.22 -8.79 53.20
CA GLU A 207 7.74 -9.82 54.10
C GLU A 207 6.59 -10.77 54.47
N VAL A 208 6.73 -12.05 54.11
CA VAL A 208 5.68 -13.06 54.22
C VAL A 208 6.32 -14.37 54.70
N ASP A 209 5.90 -14.90 55.86
CA ASP A 209 6.50 -16.09 56.47
C ASP A 209 8.04 -16.03 56.59
N GLY A 210 8.61 -14.84 56.79
CA GLY A 210 10.06 -14.64 56.83
C GLY A 210 10.78 -14.64 55.46
N GLU A 211 10.03 -14.79 54.36
CA GLU A 211 10.51 -14.60 52.99
C GLU A 211 10.25 -13.17 52.52
N THR A 212 11.12 -12.65 51.64
CA THR A 212 10.98 -11.30 51.09
C THR A 212 10.70 -11.30 49.59
N PHE A 213 9.75 -10.47 49.17
CA PHE A 213 9.28 -10.37 47.79
C PHE A 213 9.36 -8.92 47.29
N PRO A 214 10.37 -8.56 46.47
CA PRO A 214 10.43 -7.25 45.85
C PRO A 214 9.36 -7.11 44.76
N ALA A 215 8.69 -5.95 44.68
CA ALA A 215 7.64 -5.68 43.72
C ALA A 215 7.54 -4.19 43.34
N HIS A 216 6.57 -3.85 42.49
CA HIS A 216 6.40 -2.52 41.90
C HIS A 216 5.05 -1.91 42.27
N LYS A 217 5.05 -0.81 43.02
CA LYS A 217 3.85 -0.15 43.57
C LYS A 217 2.83 0.18 42.49
N LEU A 218 3.28 0.76 41.37
CA LEU A 218 2.39 1.15 40.27
C LEU A 218 1.73 -0.05 39.58
N VAL A 219 2.46 -1.16 39.42
CA VAL A 219 1.93 -2.39 38.81
C VAL A 219 0.87 -2.98 39.75
N LEU A 220 1.18 -3.10 41.05
CA LEU A 220 0.24 -3.63 42.04
C LEU A 220 -1.00 -2.76 42.21
N ALA A 221 -0.85 -1.43 42.28
CA ALA A 221 -1.96 -0.50 42.41
C ALA A 221 -2.85 -0.43 41.15
N ALA A 222 -2.29 -0.71 39.97
CA ALA A 222 -3.07 -0.84 38.74
C ALA A 222 -3.87 -2.14 38.68
N ARG A 223 -3.43 -3.18 39.40
CA ARG A 223 -4.02 -4.53 39.39
C ARG A 223 -4.90 -4.84 40.59
N SER A 224 -4.77 -4.13 41.70
CA SER A 224 -5.50 -4.36 42.94
C SER A 224 -5.89 -3.05 43.62
N ALA A 225 -7.20 -2.86 43.83
CA ALA A 225 -7.72 -1.72 44.57
C ALA A 225 -7.24 -1.71 46.03
N VAL A 226 -7.01 -2.89 46.62
CA VAL A 226 -6.46 -3.03 47.97
C VAL A 226 -5.04 -2.49 48.03
N PHE A 227 -4.15 -2.92 47.13
CA PHE A 227 -2.80 -2.37 47.06
C PHE A 227 -2.79 -0.90 46.69
N ARG A 228 -3.70 -0.46 45.81
CA ARG A 228 -3.85 0.97 45.50
C ARG A 228 -4.18 1.79 46.75
N ALA A 229 -5.12 1.34 47.56
CA ALA A 229 -5.52 2.03 48.79
C ALA A 229 -4.41 1.98 49.86
N GLN A 230 -3.67 0.88 49.96
CA GLN A 230 -2.58 0.71 50.92
C GLN A 230 -1.31 1.49 50.54
N LEU A 231 -1.00 1.58 49.25
CA LEU A 231 0.23 2.24 48.78
C LEU A 231 0.05 3.74 48.53
N PHE A 232 -1.12 4.14 48.03
CA PHE A 232 -1.39 5.51 47.57
C PHE A 232 -2.64 6.14 48.20
N GLY A 233 -3.41 5.40 49.01
CA GLY A 233 -4.67 5.84 49.58
C GLY A 233 -4.62 6.10 51.09
N PRO A 234 -5.79 6.24 51.74
CA PRO A 234 -5.90 6.59 53.16
C PRO A 234 -5.38 5.53 54.13
N LEU A 235 -5.15 4.30 53.66
CA LEU A 235 -4.65 3.17 54.46
C LEU A 235 -3.11 3.10 54.48
N ARG A 236 -2.44 4.11 53.94
CA ARG A 236 -1.00 4.18 53.83
C ARG A 236 -0.32 4.28 55.20
N SER A 237 0.59 3.35 55.48
CA SER A 237 1.53 3.41 56.59
C SER A 237 2.67 4.40 56.31
N GLU A 238 3.33 4.89 57.37
CA GLU A 238 4.48 5.79 57.23
C GLU A 238 5.63 5.14 56.44
N ASN A 239 5.87 3.85 56.65
CA ASN A 239 6.77 3.05 55.84
C ASN A 239 5.99 2.26 54.77
N THR A 240 6.13 2.66 53.51
CA THR A 240 5.53 1.96 52.34
C THR A 240 6.54 1.14 51.57
N ASN A 241 7.80 1.09 52.03
CA ASN A 241 8.88 0.39 51.34
C ASN A 241 8.97 -1.07 51.79
N CYS A 242 8.50 -1.40 52.99
CA CYS A 242 8.33 -2.77 53.48
C CYS A 242 6.90 -2.95 54.00
N ILE A 243 6.22 -4.00 53.55
CA ILE A 243 4.87 -4.39 54.00
C ILE A 243 4.91 -5.83 54.51
N ILE A 244 4.50 -6.02 55.76
CA ILE A 244 4.44 -7.35 56.39
C ILE A 244 3.06 -7.96 56.13
N ILE A 245 3.02 -9.23 55.73
CA ILE A 245 1.79 -10.02 55.54
C ILE A 245 1.87 -11.25 56.44
N GLU A 246 0.99 -11.28 57.45
CA GLU A 246 0.99 -12.32 58.50
C GLU A 246 0.04 -13.49 58.19
N ASP A 247 -0.98 -13.25 57.35
CA ASP A 247 -2.12 -14.17 57.14
C ASP A 247 -1.98 -15.09 55.92
N VAL A 248 -0.86 -15.04 55.21
CA VAL A 248 -0.68 -15.73 53.92
C VAL A 248 0.64 -16.46 53.90
N GLN A 249 0.64 -17.71 53.42
CA GLN A 249 1.88 -18.46 53.27
C GLN A 249 2.72 -17.96 52.09
N ALA A 250 4.04 -17.95 52.22
CA ALA A 250 4.96 -17.47 51.18
C ALA A 250 4.72 -18.10 49.78
N PRO A 251 4.47 -19.41 49.63
CA PRO A 251 4.18 -20.00 48.32
C PRO A 251 2.87 -19.51 47.69
N ILE A 252 1.86 -19.25 48.52
CA ILE A 252 0.55 -18.75 48.08
C ILE A 252 0.68 -17.29 47.63
N PHE A 253 1.43 -16.49 48.40
CA PHE A 253 1.69 -15.10 48.07
C PHE A 253 2.51 -14.95 46.78
N LYS A 254 3.49 -15.83 46.58
CA LYS A 254 4.26 -15.92 45.35
C LYS A 254 3.37 -16.24 44.15
N ASP A 255 2.51 -17.25 44.23
CA ASP A 255 1.59 -17.57 43.13
C ASP A 255 0.66 -16.39 42.81
N PHE A 256 0.12 -15.73 43.83
CA PHE A 256 -0.67 -14.52 43.68
C PHE A 256 0.09 -13.41 42.94
N LEU A 257 1.36 -13.15 43.30
CA LEU A 257 2.18 -12.11 42.68
C LEU A 257 2.56 -12.43 41.22
N PHE A 258 3.00 -13.65 40.94
CA PHE A 258 3.60 -13.99 39.64
C PHE A 258 2.55 -14.41 38.60
N THR A 259 1.51 -15.15 38.99
CA THR A 259 0.48 -15.65 38.08
C THR A 259 -0.51 -14.56 37.66
N SER A 260 -0.79 -13.60 38.56
CA SER A 260 -1.67 -12.45 38.27
C SER A 260 -1.04 -11.39 37.35
N VAL A 261 0.29 -11.31 37.32
CA VAL A 261 1.04 -10.33 36.53
C VAL A 261 1.36 -10.89 35.13
N GLN A 262 1.79 -12.15 35.02
CA GLN A 262 2.15 -12.77 33.74
C GLN A 262 0.96 -12.98 32.79
N SER A 263 -0.22 -13.26 33.35
CA SER A 263 -1.43 -13.53 32.57
C SER A 263 -1.93 -12.31 31.77
N GLY A 264 -1.52 -11.10 32.15
CA GLY A 264 -1.89 -9.87 31.41
C GLY A 264 -3.39 -9.63 31.27
N THR A 265 -4.22 -10.42 31.95
CA THR A 265 -5.68 -10.40 31.85
C THR A 265 -6.20 -9.21 32.63
N PHE A 266 -6.49 -8.13 31.90
CA PHE A 266 -7.37 -7.05 32.33
C PHE A 266 -8.83 -7.49 32.15
N SER A 267 -9.22 -8.64 32.71
CA SER A 267 -10.62 -9.06 32.73
C SER A 267 -11.22 -8.66 34.07
N TRP A 268 -12.11 -7.66 34.05
CA TRP A 268 -13.10 -7.44 35.12
C TRP A 268 -14.19 -8.52 35.07
N GLY A 269 -13.75 -9.77 35.03
CA GLY A 269 -14.54 -10.98 34.84
C GLY A 269 -13.68 -12.14 35.29
N ALA A 270 -14.10 -12.75 36.39
CA ALA A 270 -13.43 -13.87 37.02
C ALA A 270 -13.17 -15.01 36.02
N ALA A 271 -11.93 -15.48 35.98
CA ALA A 271 -11.64 -16.87 35.68
C ALA A 271 -11.12 -17.51 36.98
N PRO A 272 -11.63 -18.69 37.38
CA PRO A 272 -11.47 -19.22 38.72
C PRO A 272 -10.04 -19.71 38.92
N VAL A 273 -9.35 -19.14 39.92
CA VAL A 273 -8.11 -19.73 40.44
C VAL A 273 -8.48 -20.99 41.21
N LEU A 274 -7.68 -22.03 40.97
CA LEU A 274 -7.83 -23.40 41.40
C LEU A 274 -8.13 -23.54 42.90
N LYS A 275 -9.10 -24.40 43.21
CA LYS A 275 -9.36 -24.91 44.56
C LYS A 275 -8.11 -25.65 45.06
N TYR A 276 -7.34 -25.06 45.96
CA TYR A 276 -6.39 -25.79 46.78
C TYR A 276 -7.13 -26.48 47.93
N TYR A 277 -7.29 -27.79 47.83
CA TYR A 277 -7.65 -28.63 48.98
C TYR A 277 -6.36 -29.21 49.57
N SER A 278 -6.06 -28.88 50.82
CA SER A 278 -5.30 -29.75 51.72
C SER A 278 -6.11 -29.97 53.00
N PRO A 279 -6.14 -31.20 53.55
CA PRO A 279 -7.07 -31.56 54.60
C PRO A 279 -6.55 -31.06 55.95
N GLY A 280 -7.18 -30.01 56.50
CA GLY A 280 -6.91 -29.62 57.89
C GLY A 280 -7.41 -28.25 58.32
N ILE A 281 -7.64 -27.29 57.42
CA ILE A 281 -8.03 -25.93 57.80
C ILE A 281 -9.21 -25.46 56.94
N ARG A 282 -10.34 -25.14 57.59
CA ARG A 282 -11.54 -24.61 56.94
C ARG A 282 -11.35 -23.10 56.67
N PHE A 283 -11.10 -22.73 55.43
CA PHE A 283 -11.31 -21.34 54.99
C PHE A 283 -12.76 -21.18 54.52
N ASN A 284 -13.45 -20.18 55.06
CA ASN A 284 -14.80 -19.82 54.65
C ASN A 284 -14.70 -18.74 53.56
N LEU A 285 -14.58 -19.16 52.30
CA LEU A 285 -14.78 -18.29 51.14
C LEU A 285 -16.29 -18.20 50.87
N SER A 286 -17.00 -17.39 51.65
CA SER A 286 -18.42 -17.14 51.37
C SER A 286 -18.54 -16.22 50.16
N THR A 287 -19.04 -16.79 49.07
CA THR A 287 -19.52 -16.09 47.88
C THR A 287 -20.62 -15.12 48.24
N PHE A 288 -20.31 -13.85 48.50
CA PHE A 288 -21.23 -12.73 48.28
C PHE A 288 -20.42 -11.44 48.16
N LEU A 289 -20.58 -10.78 47.01
CA LEU A 289 -19.91 -9.56 46.53
C LEU A 289 -18.50 -9.76 45.97
N LEU A 290 -18.39 -9.54 44.66
CA LEU A 290 -17.16 -9.25 43.95
C LEU A 290 -16.43 -8.12 44.69
N ASP A 291 -15.11 -8.21 44.75
CA ASP A 291 -14.18 -7.31 45.45
C ASP A 291 -13.96 -7.66 46.92
N CYS A 292 -13.01 -8.56 47.20
CA CYS A 292 -11.97 -8.43 48.24
C CYS A 292 -11.28 -9.78 48.47
N MET A 293 -9.97 -9.85 48.29
CA MET A 293 -9.18 -10.63 49.25
C MET A 293 -9.10 -9.76 50.51
N ILE A 294 -9.73 -10.22 51.59
CA ILE A 294 -9.46 -9.67 52.92
C ILE A 294 -8.19 -10.37 53.39
N VAL A 295 -7.05 -9.68 53.28
CA VAL A 295 -5.86 -10.01 54.08
C VAL A 295 -6.07 -9.24 55.38
N SER A 296 -6.22 -9.93 56.52
CA SER A 296 -6.21 -9.23 57.80
C SER A 296 -4.74 -8.94 58.12
N ILE A 297 -4.42 -7.66 58.31
CA ILE A 297 -3.08 -7.26 58.74
C ILE A 297 -3.29 -6.65 60.11
N SER A 298 -2.78 -7.33 61.14
CA SER A 298 -2.87 -6.87 62.51
C SER A 298 -1.93 -5.67 62.69
N ARG A 299 -2.43 -4.57 63.26
CA ARG A 299 -1.57 -3.49 63.77
C ARG A 299 -0.98 -3.94 65.10
N MET A 300 0.34 -4.05 65.23
CA MET A 300 0.96 -3.89 66.54
C MET A 300 1.07 -2.40 66.86
N GLN A 301 0.70 -2.04 68.09
CA GLN A 301 0.88 -0.69 68.67
C GLN A 301 2.36 -0.30 68.74
#